data_AF-A0A450ZXC2-F1
#
_entry.id   AF-A0A450ZXC2-F1
#
_cell.length_a   1.000
_cell.length_b   1.000
_cell.length_c   1.000
_cell.angle_alpha   90.00
_cell.angle_beta   90.00
_cell.angle_gamma   90.00
#
_symmetry.space_group_name_H-M   'P 1'
#
loop_
_entity.id
_entity.type
_entity.pdbx_description
1 polymer ?
#
loop_
_entity_poly.entity_id
_entity_poly.type
_entity_poly.pdbx_seq_one_letter_code
_entity_poly.pdbx_strand_id
1 'polypeptide(L)' 'MKLYVGIDLRSNNNVIILLGEEGRTVFRKRLPNNPGKILQ' A
#
# COMPACT_ATOMS: atom_id res chain seq x y z
N MET A 1 -3.09 -7.86 -19.68
CA MET A 1 -3.53 -7.13 -18.48
C MET A 1 -2.37 -7.04 -17.53
N LYS A 2 -1.75 -5.85 -17.41
CA LYS A 2 -0.71 -5.60 -16.40
C LYS A 2 -1.31 -4.88 -15.20
N LEU A 3 -0.78 -5.19 -14.03
CA LEU A 3 -1.09 -4.49 -12.78
C LEU A 3 0.21 -3.91 -12.23
N TYR A 4 0.12 -2.71 -11.73
CA TYR A 4 1.23 -1.99 -11.10
C TYR A 4 0.94 -1.90 -9.61
N VAL A 5 1.93 -2.25 -8.78
CA VAL A 5 1.79 -2.15 -7.33
C VAL A 5 2.45 -0.87 -6.84
N GLY A 6 1.71 -0.10 -6.04
CA GLY A 6 2.25 1.01 -5.27
C GLY A 6 2.24 0.65 -3.78
N ILE A 7 3.37 0.81 -3.13
CA ILE A 7 3.50 0.64 -1.67
C ILE A 7 3.90 2.00 -1.10
N ASP A 8 3.01 2.58 -0.31
CA ASP A 8 3.27 3.81 0.45
C ASP A 8 3.42 3.44 1.92
N LEU A 9 4.63 3.56 2.46
CA LEU A 9 4.93 3.26 3.86
C LEU A 9 5.11 4.56 4.62
N ARG A 10 4.26 4.79 5.62
CA ARG A 10 4.27 5.96 6.50
C ARG A 10 4.14 5.53 7.94
N SER A 11 4.73 6.30 8.86
CA SER A 11 4.84 5.96 10.29
C SER A 11 3.52 5.59 10.99
N ASN A 12 2.36 5.95 10.44
CA ASN A 12 1.04 5.57 10.95
C ASN A 12 0.02 5.16 9.86
N ASN A 13 0.42 5.09 8.59
CA ASN A 13 -0.53 4.93 7.50
C ASN A 13 0.07 4.25 6.27
N ASN A 14 0.44 2.98 6.45
CA ASN A 14 0.92 2.14 5.36
C ASN A 14 -0.25 1.76 4.44
N VAL A 15 -0.06 1.83 3.13
CA VAL A 15 -1.08 1.51 2.12
C VAL A 15 -0.45 0.75 0.97
N ILE A 16 -1.18 -0.24 0.45
CA ILE A 16 -0.88 -0.89 -0.82
C ILE A 16 -2.01 -0.57 -1.81
N ILE A 17 -1.63 -0.28 -3.05
CA ILE A 17 -2.55 -0.07 -4.17
C ILE A 17 -2.14 -0.96 -5.35
N LEU A 18 -3.14 -1.45 -6.09
CA LEU A 18 -2.95 -2.02 -7.42
C LEU A 18 -3.62 -1.11 -8.44
N LEU A 19 -2.86 -0.70 -9.44
CA LEU A 19 -3.31 0.10 -10.56
C LEU A 19 -3.35 -0.76 -11.82
N GLY A 20 -4.40 -0.60 -12.63
CA GLY A 20 -4.41 -1.11 -14.00
C GLY A 20 -3.57 -0.25 -14.93
N GLU A 21 -3.38 -0.71 -16.17
CA GLU A 21 -2.70 0.04 -17.24
C GLU A 21 -3.37 1.39 -17.54
N GLU A 22 -4.68 1.50 -17.30
CA GLU A 22 -5.49 2.73 -17.40
C GLU A 22 -5.14 3.80 -16.34
N GLY A 23 -4.26 3.48 -15.38
CA GLY A 23 -4.00 4.30 -14.18
C GLY A 23 -5.12 4.26 -13.13
N ARG A 24 -6.13 3.40 -13.31
CA ARG A 24 -7.25 3.24 -12.37
C ARG A 24 -6.89 2.31 -11.22
N THR A 25 -7.35 2.65 -10.01
CA THR A 25 -7.20 1.78 -8.83
C THR A 25 -8.14 0.59 -8.93
N VAL A 26 -7.57 -0.61 -8.93
CA VAL A 26 -8.28 -1.90 -8.93
C VAL A 26 -8.41 -2.43 -7.50
N PHE A 27 -7.42 -2.13 -6.65
CA PHE A 27 -7.42 -2.54 -5.25
C PHE A 27 -6.70 -1.52 -4.40
N ARG A 28 -7.20 -1.31 -3.17
CA ARG A 28 -6.56 -0.48 -2.16
C ARG A 28 -6.77 -1.10 -0.79
N LYS A 29 -5.68 -1.26 -0.03
CA LYS A 29 -5.74 -1.74 1.34
C LYS A 29 -4.79 -0.96 2.24
N ARG A 30 -5.30 -0.52 3.38
CA ARG A 30 -4.46 -0.02 4.46
C ARG A 30 -3.80 -1.21 5.14
N LEU A 31 -2.48 -1.16 5.29
CA LEU A 31 -1.72 -2.18 5.99
C LEU A 31 -1.69 -1.84 7.50
N PRO A 32 -1.75 -2.86 8.37
CA PRO A 32 -1.62 -2.64 9.80
C PRO A 32 -0.27 -1.98 10.09
N ASN A 33 -0.28 -1.06 11.04
CA ASN A 33 0.93 -0.47 11.58
C ASN A 33 1.04 -0.88 13.05
N ASN A 34 2.16 -1.48 13.42
CA ASN A 34 2.47 -1.84 14.79
C ASN A 34 3.80 -1.16 15.18
N PRO A 35 3.76 0.05 15.74
CA PRO A 35 4.97 0.77 16.15
C PRO A 35 5.87 -0.04 17.09
N GLY A 36 5.28 -0.88 17.96
CA GLY A 36 6.03 -1.76 18.87
C GLY A 36 6.87 -2.83 18.16
N LYS A 37 6.60 -3.12 16.89
CA LYS A 37 7.46 -3.98 16.05
C LYS A 37 8.54 -3.22 15.29
N ILE A 38 8.42 -1.90 15.17
CA ILE A 38 9.34 -1.06 14.37
C ILE A 38 10.41 -0.41 15.26
N LEU A 39 10.09 -0.08 16.51
CA LEU A 39 10.97 0.62 17.46
C LEU A 39 11.85 -0.32 18.31
N GLN A 40 12.32 -1.44 17.76
CA GLN A 40 13.28 -2.32 18.47
C GLN A 40 14.68 -1.71 18.53
#